data_AF-A0A7Z9M8A5-F1
#
_entry.id   AF-A0A7Z9M8A5-F1
#
_cell.length_a   1.000
_cell.length_b   1.000
_cell.length_c   1.000
_cell.angle_alpha   90.00
_cell.angle_beta   90.00
_cell.angle_gamma   90.00
#
_symmetry.space_group_name_H-M   'P 1'
#
loop_
_entity.id
_entity.type
_entity.pdbx_description
1 polymer ?
#
loop_
_entity_poly.entity_id
_entity_poly.type
_entity_poly.pdbx_seq_one_letter_code
_entity_poly.pdbx_strand_id
1 'polypeptide(L)'
;MVRQSADAATAADKAANRLGSIAEELMNNFNRIDNTSSDTEHRLHRMGANFRQRAEEFAQVAGESNAHVQALADELQVRSQQMTGVTTKVDEAGGTLQECSREVTLAVEHAAKLLSEVTSGLQDHTQQLNTVSDQALDRSQVLNDLLIEGAGKFENITEKNTHLLNDATRSVSDQLSELTASTDRALAKLEGASDIFKVRSEKVEAISKTATEAVTHADRAMQDATNNANKSADTNLSKLKEIGEALRKQTQAVSHASDQLDNKMGSSSNRLKDQLEEITGSLDDTLKGINSIGETVEQRALNAAHESKLAVHNMSLWSETMDKGVETISNASFKMSQEANEMVSSVKHQTDELTGISKRAKEISGSLKEHVKITGTEDFLKKLSLISESLESVAIDINRVLETRVSDEDWSRFSRGDKSVFIRKILGMRSRSKLVRIYKLHRKDAQFREYVTRYLGQFDGLIANAKSTGQVGVLGAGFMTSDAGKVYMLLKAALEVEPD
;
A
#
# COMPACT_ATOMS: atom_id res chain seq x y z
N MET A 1 1.65 7.18 9.66
CA MET A 1 2.90 7.10 10.44
C MET A 1 2.92 6.02 11.52
N VAL A 2 1.97 5.96 12.48
CA VAL A 2 1.96 4.92 13.54
C VAL A 2 1.94 3.49 12.99
N ARG A 3 1.19 3.23 11.91
CA ARG A 3 1.13 1.91 11.25
C ARG A 3 2.44 1.48 10.59
N GLN A 4 3.15 2.40 9.93
CA GLN A 4 4.46 2.12 9.31
C GLN A 4 5.57 1.89 10.35
N SER A 5 5.51 2.59 11.49
CA SER A 5 6.42 2.33 12.61
C SER A 5 6.15 0.97 13.27
N ALA A 6 4.87 0.55 13.36
CA ALA A 6 4.49 -0.76 13.85
C ALA A 6 4.93 -1.88 12.88
N ASP A 7 4.78 -1.68 11.58
CA ASP A 7 5.22 -2.65 10.56
C ASP A 7 6.75 -2.77 10.51
N ALA A 8 7.48 -1.66 10.67
CA ALA A 8 8.95 -1.65 10.75
C ALA A 8 9.45 -2.34 12.04
N ALA A 9 8.82 -2.09 13.18
CA ALA A 9 9.12 -2.78 14.44
C ALA A 9 8.86 -4.29 14.33
N THR A 10 7.75 -4.69 13.68
CA THR A 10 7.41 -6.10 13.47
C THR A 10 8.38 -6.79 12.49
N ALA A 11 8.87 -6.06 11.48
CA ALA A 11 9.89 -6.56 10.56
C ALA A 11 11.25 -6.72 11.23
N ALA A 12 11.63 -5.78 12.11
CA ALA A 12 12.84 -5.88 12.92
C ALA A 12 12.76 -7.05 13.91
N ASP A 13 11.60 -7.27 14.55
CA ASP A 13 11.38 -8.41 15.46
C ASP A 13 11.45 -9.76 14.72
N LYS A 14 10.92 -9.82 13.49
CA LYS A 14 11.07 -11.00 12.63
C LYS A 14 12.51 -11.24 12.20
N ALA A 15 13.27 -10.19 11.92
CA ALA A 15 14.68 -10.29 11.59
C ALA A 15 15.52 -10.76 12.79
N ALA A 16 15.24 -10.23 13.98
CA ALA A 16 15.88 -10.63 15.23
C ALA A 16 15.60 -12.11 15.56
N ASN A 17 14.34 -12.56 15.44
CA ASN A 17 13.97 -13.96 15.64
C ASN A 17 14.65 -14.88 14.61
N ARG A 18 14.76 -14.47 13.34
CA ARG A 18 15.48 -15.25 12.31
C ARG A 18 16.97 -15.34 12.58
N LEU A 19 17.59 -14.25 13.05
CA LEU A 19 19.00 -14.26 13.46
C LEU A 19 19.21 -15.16 14.68
N GLY A 20 18.26 -15.17 15.63
CA GLY A 20 18.25 -16.10 16.76
C GLY A 20 18.22 -17.57 16.32
N SER A 21 17.30 -17.94 15.43
CA SER A 21 17.23 -19.32 14.91
C SER A 21 18.47 -19.71 14.11
N ILE A 22 19.06 -18.80 13.33
CA ILE A 22 20.30 -19.06 12.58
C ILE A 22 21.48 -19.27 13.54
N ALA A 23 21.57 -18.47 14.61
CA ALA A 23 22.60 -18.64 15.62
C ALA A 23 22.43 -19.99 16.35
N GLU A 24 21.20 -20.40 16.65
CA GLU A 24 20.89 -21.68 17.30
C GLU A 24 21.19 -22.88 16.39
N GLU A 25 20.90 -22.80 15.08
CA GLU A 25 21.31 -23.81 14.10
C GLU A 25 22.83 -23.90 13.92
N LEU A 26 23.53 -22.75 13.88
CA LEU A 26 24.99 -22.70 13.81
C LEU A 26 25.63 -23.33 15.06
N MET A 27 25.09 -23.05 16.24
CA MET A 27 25.58 -23.58 17.51
C MET A 27 25.32 -25.09 17.63
N ASN A 28 24.17 -25.57 17.14
CA ASN A 28 23.89 -27.01 17.04
C ASN A 28 24.80 -27.71 16.02
N ASN A 29 25.11 -27.07 14.90
CA ASN A 29 26.06 -27.62 13.92
C ASN A 29 27.48 -27.65 14.47
N PHE A 30 27.91 -26.61 15.19
CA PHE A 30 29.21 -26.60 15.87
C PHE A 30 29.33 -27.73 16.89
N ASN A 31 28.32 -27.92 17.74
CA ASN A 31 28.28 -29.01 18.71
C ASN A 31 28.26 -30.40 18.04
N ARG A 32 27.61 -30.55 16.88
CA ARG A 32 27.65 -31.80 16.11
C ARG A 32 29.04 -32.05 15.52
N ILE A 33 29.69 -31.03 14.98
CA ILE A 33 31.05 -31.14 14.42
C ILE A 33 32.04 -31.48 15.52
N ASP A 34 31.96 -30.83 16.68
CA ASP A 34 32.82 -31.07 17.84
C ASP A 34 32.68 -32.52 18.36
N ASN A 35 31.44 -32.99 18.54
CA ASN A 35 31.18 -34.39 18.93
C ASN A 35 31.68 -35.40 17.88
N THR A 36 31.52 -35.11 16.59
CA THR A 36 31.98 -36.00 15.51
C THR A 36 33.51 -35.99 15.40
N SER A 37 34.14 -34.85 15.66
CA SER A 37 35.60 -34.70 15.71
C SER A 37 36.19 -35.48 16.89
N SER A 38 35.59 -35.37 18.08
CA SER A 38 36.00 -36.11 19.28
C SER A 38 35.81 -37.63 19.11
N ASP A 39 34.70 -38.09 18.51
CA ASP A 39 34.53 -39.52 18.19
C ASP A 39 35.58 -40.03 17.18
N THR A 40 35.90 -39.20 16.18
CA THR A 40 36.93 -39.51 15.18
C THR A 40 38.32 -39.61 15.83
N GLU A 41 38.64 -38.71 16.75
CA GLU A 41 39.89 -38.74 17.53
C GLU A 41 39.98 -40.02 18.39
N HIS A 42 38.90 -40.39 19.09
CA HIS A 42 38.86 -41.63 19.88
C HIS A 42 38.97 -42.90 19.02
N ARG A 43 38.44 -42.88 17.80
CA ARG A 43 38.56 -43.99 16.83
C ARG A 43 39.97 -44.09 16.28
N LEU A 44 40.60 -42.97 15.92
CA LEU A 44 41.99 -42.92 15.47
C LEU A 44 42.95 -43.37 16.59
N HIS A 45 42.70 -42.97 17.84
CA HIS A 45 43.50 -43.40 18.98
C HIS A 45 43.37 -44.91 19.24
N ARG A 46 42.16 -45.47 19.21
CA ARG A 46 41.94 -46.93 19.32
C ARG A 46 42.57 -47.70 18.17
N MET A 47 42.54 -47.15 16.96
CA MET A 47 43.16 -47.77 15.80
C MET A 47 44.69 -47.76 15.91
N GLY A 48 45.28 -46.63 16.35
CA GLY A 48 46.71 -46.53 16.64
C GLY A 48 47.18 -47.48 17.75
N ALA A 49 46.38 -47.66 18.80
CA ALA A 49 46.67 -48.63 19.86
C ALA A 49 46.60 -50.09 19.35
N ASN A 50 45.57 -50.45 18.58
CA ASN A 50 45.45 -51.79 17.97
C ASN A 50 46.59 -52.09 16.99
N PHE A 51 47.03 -51.09 16.20
CA PHE A 51 48.17 -51.27 15.29
C PHE A 51 49.47 -51.50 16.06
N ARG A 52 49.69 -50.76 17.14
CA ARG A 52 50.89 -50.93 17.98
C ARG A 52 50.92 -52.30 18.64
N GLN A 53 49.79 -52.74 19.19
CA GLN A 53 49.64 -54.08 19.76
C GLN A 53 49.89 -55.18 18.72
N ARG A 54 49.31 -55.07 17.51
CA ARG A 54 49.55 -56.05 16.44
C ARG A 54 50.99 -56.04 15.94
N ALA A 55 51.66 -54.89 15.93
CA ALA A 55 53.07 -54.83 15.57
C ALA A 55 53.96 -55.52 16.63
N GLU A 56 53.64 -55.36 17.91
CA GLU A 56 54.31 -56.06 19.02
C GLU A 56 54.05 -57.57 18.99
N GLU A 57 52.79 -58.01 18.81
CA GLU A 57 52.45 -59.43 18.65
C GLU A 57 53.18 -60.05 17.45
N PHE A 58 53.27 -59.33 16.33
CA PHE A 58 54.00 -59.81 15.14
C PHE A 58 55.51 -59.86 15.36
N ALA A 59 56.08 -58.85 16.03
CA ALA A 59 57.50 -58.83 16.40
C ALA A 59 57.84 -59.97 17.40
N GLN A 60 56.92 -60.26 18.33
CA GLN A 60 57.05 -61.38 19.26
C GLN A 60 56.97 -62.72 18.52
N VAL A 61 55.98 -62.93 17.66
CA VAL A 61 55.85 -64.16 16.86
C VAL A 61 57.04 -64.35 15.93
N ALA A 62 57.54 -63.27 15.31
CA ALA A 62 58.76 -63.32 14.50
C ALA A 62 60.00 -63.66 15.35
N GLY A 63 60.11 -63.11 16.57
CA GLY A 63 61.17 -63.41 17.53
C GLY A 63 61.13 -64.86 18.02
N GLU A 64 59.94 -65.37 18.38
CA GLU A 64 59.70 -66.76 18.79
C GLU A 64 59.96 -67.73 17.64
N SER A 65 59.55 -67.38 16.42
CA SER A 65 59.81 -68.19 15.21
C SER A 65 61.31 -68.24 14.90
N ASN A 66 62.01 -67.11 15.00
CA ASN A 66 63.46 -67.08 14.81
C ASN A 66 64.20 -67.85 15.92
N ALA A 67 63.75 -67.76 17.17
CA ALA A 67 64.28 -68.56 18.28
C ALA A 67 64.03 -70.06 18.10
N HIS A 68 62.86 -70.46 17.58
CA HIS A 68 62.56 -71.84 17.23
C HIS A 68 63.40 -72.35 16.06
N VAL A 69 63.66 -71.53 15.04
CA VAL A 69 64.56 -71.87 13.94
C VAL A 69 66.00 -72.01 14.42
N GLN A 70 66.45 -71.13 15.32
CA GLN A 70 67.79 -71.20 15.92
C GLN A 70 67.94 -72.44 16.81
N ALA A 71 66.95 -72.72 17.67
CA ALA A 71 66.93 -73.92 18.50
C ALA A 71 66.87 -75.21 17.67
N LEU A 72 66.12 -75.21 16.57
CA LEU A 72 66.09 -76.33 15.62
C LEU A 72 67.43 -76.51 14.91
N ALA A 73 68.12 -75.42 14.57
CA ALA A 73 69.46 -75.46 13.99
C ALA A 73 70.49 -76.01 14.99
N ASP A 74 70.43 -75.60 16.26
CA ASP A 74 71.28 -76.12 17.32
C ASP A 74 70.99 -77.61 17.61
N GLU A 75 69.71 -78.01 17.66
CA GLU A 75 69.26 -79.40 17.79
C GLU A 75 69.72 -80.27 16.61
N LEU A 76 69.65 -79.75 15.37
CA LEU A 76 70.17 -80.40 14.17
C LEU A 76 71.70 -80.51 14.18
N GLN A 77 72.41 -79.53 14.74
CA GLN A 77 73.86 -79.57 14.85
C GLN A 77 74.33 -80.57 15.91
N VAL A 78 73.62 -80.68 17.03
CA VAL A 78 73.84 -81.73 18.06
C VAL A 78 73.48 -83.11 17.51
N ARG A 79 72.37 -83.25 16.77
CA ARG A 79 72.00 -84.51 16.08
C ARG A 79 72.99 -84.88 14.97
N SER A 80 73.54 -83.91 14.24
CA SER A 80 74.52 -84.14 13.17
C SER A 80 75.82 -84.74 13.73
N GLN A 81 76.28 -84.28 14.89
CA GLN A 81 77.44 -84.85 15.58
C GLN A 81 77.19 -86.25 16.16
N GLN A 82 75.93 -86.59 16.50
CA GLN A 82 75.54 -87.92 17.00
C GLN A 82 75.18 -88.93 15.89
N MET A 83 75.05 -88.49 14.64
CA MET A 83 74.48 -89.28 13.54
C MET A 83 75.52 -89.66 12.47
N THR A 84 76.72 -90.07 12.89
CA THR A 84 77.67 -90.87 12.09
C THR A 84 77.22 -92.34 11.93
N GLY A 85 75.91 -92.56 11.80
CA GLY A 85 75.33 -93.87 11.57
C GLY A 85 73.82 -93.82 11.38
N VAL A 86 73.36 -94.36 10.24
CA VAL A 86 71.98 -94.73 9.84
C VAL A 86 71.28 -93.77 8.87
N THR A 87 71.10 -94.26 7.63
CA THR A 87 70.85 -93.52 6.38
C THR A 87 69.41 -93.61 5.83
N THR A 88 68.38 -93.69 6.67
CA THR A 88 66.99 -93.86 6.16
C THR A 88 65.92 -92.95 6.79
N LYS A 89 66.22 -92.17 7.83
CA LYS A 89 65.30 -91.12 8.37
C LYS A 89 65.57 -89.71 7.83
N VAL A 90 66.57 -89.55 6.97
CA VAL A 90 66.99 -88.25 6.40
C VAL A 90 66.05 -87.80 5.27
N ASP A 91 65.45 -88.71 4.52
CA ASP A 91 64.60 -88.36 3.37
C ASP A 91 63.21 -87.83 3.77
N GLU A 92 62.56 -88.40 4.80
CA GLU A 92 61.25 -87.91 5.28
C GLU A 92 61.35 -86.58 6.05
N ALA A 93 62.42 -86.39 6.84
CA ALA A 93 62.67 -85.14 7.53
C ALA A 93 63.11 -84.02 6.56
N GLY A 94 63.90 -84.36 5.53
CA GLY A 94 64.25 -83.42 4.46
C GLY A 94 63.03 -82.96 3.66
N GLY A 95 62.12 -83.89 3.33
CA GLY A 95 60.88 -83.56 2.62
C GLY A 95 59.95 -82.64 3.41
N THR A 96 59.76 -82.89 4.70
CA THR A 96 58.90 -82.06 5.57
C THR A 96 59.52 -80.69 5.87
N LEU A 97 60.84 -80.61 6.05
CA LEU A 97 61.54 -79.34 6.24
C LEU A 97 61.50 -78.48 4.96
N GLN A 98 61.63 -79.11 3.80
CA GLN A 98 61.57 -78.44 2.50
C GLN A 98 60.17 -77.90 2.20
N GLU A 99 59.11 -78.65 2.56
CA GLU A 99 57.73 -78.19 2.40
C GLU A 99 57.41 -77.03 3.35
N CYS A 100 57.83 -77.12 4.63
CA CYS A 100 57.64 -76.05 5.61
C CYS A 100 58.42 -74.77 5.21
N SER A 101 59.66 -74.90 4.73
CA SER A 101 60.42 -73.76 4.20
C SER A 101 59.71 -73.10 3.02
N ARG A 102 59.09 -73.90 2.14
CA ARG A 102 58.34 -73.41 0.98
C ARG A 102 57.09 -72.65 1.40
N GLU A 103 56.34 -73.14 2.39
CA GLU A 103 55.17 -72.46 2.94
C GLU A 103 55.54 -71.14 3.63
N VAL A 104 56.63 -71.11 4.39
CA VAL A 104 57.11 -69.87 5.05
C VAL A 104 57.56 -68.85 4.01
N THR A 105 58.30 -69.24 2.97
CA THR A 105 58.67 -68.31 1.88
C THR A 105 57.44 -67.74 1.18
N LEU A 106 56.43 -68.57 0.88
CA LEU A 106 55.18 -68.10 0.29
C LEU A 106 54.41 -67.14 1.21
N ALA A 107 54.37 -67.41 2.52
CA ALA A 107 53.72 -66.54 3.49
C ALA A 107 54.44 -65.18 3.62
N VAL A 108 55.78 -65.17 3.62
CA VAL A 108 56.59 -63.95 3.67
C VAL A 108 56.45 -63.14 2.38
N GLU A 109 56.45 -63.78 1.21
CA GLU A 109 56.19 -63.11 -0.07
C GLU A 109 54.78 -62.50 -0.10
N HIS A 110 53.78 -63.20 0.42
CA HIS A 110 52.42 -62.70 0.51
C HIS A 110 52.28 -61.52 1.50
N ALA A 111 52.96 -61.59 2.65
CA ALA A 111 52.99 -60.50 3.62
C ALA A 111 53.73 -59.26 3.09
N ALA A 112 54.84 -59.45 2.40
CA ALA A 112 55.58 -58.37 1.74
C ALA A 112 54.72 -57.69 0.65
N LYS A 113 53.95 -58.48 -0.11
CA LYS A 113 53.02 -57.95 -1.11
C LYS A 113 51.89 -57.13 -0.48
N LEU A 114 51.25 -57.63 0.58
CA LEU A 114 50.21 -56.90 1.30
C LEU A 114 50.72 -55.60 1.93
N LEU A 115 51.93 -55.60 2.50
CA LEU A 115 52.55 -54.39 3.03
C LEU A 115 52.81 -53.37 1.93
N SER A 116 53.31 -53.80 0.78
CA SER A 116 53.53 -52.92 -0.37
C SER A 116 52.22 -52.31 -0.88
N GLU A 117 51.14 -53.09 -0.97
CA GLU A 117 49.81 -52.61 -1.36
C GLU A 117 49.25 -51.59 -0.35
N VAL A 118 49.41 -51.83 0.96
CA VAL A 118 48.98 -50.91 2.02
C VAL A 118 49.79 -49.62 2.02
N THR A 119 51.12 -49.70 1.89
CA THR A 119 51.98 -48.51 1.82
C THR A 119 51.65 -47.67 0.58
N SER A 120 51.43 -48.30 -0.57
CA SER A 120 50.99 -47.61 -1.78
C SER A 120 49.61 -46.96 -1.57
N GLY A 121 48.66 -47.66 -0.95
CA GLY A 121 47.34 -47.13 -0.65
C GLY A 121 47.37 -45.94 0.31
N LEU A 122 48.23 -45.96 1.33
CA LEU A 122 48.43 -44.86 2.27
C LEU A 122 49.08 -43.64 1.59
N GLN A 123 50.03 -43.86 0.69
CA GLN A 123 50.67 -42.79 -0.06
C GLN A 123 49.67 -42.10 -1.01
N ASP A 124 48.86 -42.89 -1.73
CA ASP A 124 47.77 -42.37 -2.56
C ASP A 124 46.74 -41.60 -1.73
N HIS A 125 46.36 -42.11 -0.55
CA HIS A 125 45.43 -41.42 0.34
C HIS A 125 45.98 -40.09 0.86
N THR A 126 47.25 -40.05 1.23
CA THR A 126 47.90 -38.82 1.72
C THR A 126 47.94 -37.76 0.63
N GLN A 127 48.23 -38.16 -0.62
CA GLN A 127 48.25 -37.25 -1.76
C GLN A 127 46.84 -36.74 -2.11
N GLN A 128 45.81 -37.59 -2.01
CA GLN A 128 44.41 -37.19 -2.15
C GLN A 128 44.00 -36.21 -1.06
N LEU A 129 44.38 -36.45 0.20
CA LEU A 129 44.11 -35.55 1.31
C LEU A 129 44.72 -34.17 1.11
N ASN A 130 45.99 -34.09 0.70
CA ASN A 130 46.63 -32.81 0.40
C ASN A 130 45.91 -32.07 -0.73
N THR A 131 45.54 -32.79 -1.80
CA THR A 131 44.81 -32.19 -2.93
C THR A 131 43.44 -31.65 -2.50
N VAL A 132 42.71 -32.39 -1.66
CA VAL A 132 41.42 -31.94 -1.13
C VAL A 132 41.58 -30.76 -0.19
N SER A 133 42.65 -30.74 0.62
CA SER A 133 42.95 -29.65 1.54
C SER A 133 43.30 -28.36 0.78
N ASP A 134 44.11 -28.44 -0.27
CA ASP A 134 44.43 -27.30 -1.14
C ASP A 134 43.18 -26.76 -1.84
N GLN A 135 42.30 -27.65 -2.33
CA GLN A 135 41.02 -27.26 -2.92
C GLN A 135 40.07 -26.61 -1.90
N ALA A 136 40.12 -27.03 -0.64
CA ALA A 136 39.33 -26.43 0.42
C ALA A 136 39.83 -25.02 0.77
N LEU A 137 41.14 -24.81 0.81
CA LEU A 137 41.75 -23.49 1.01
C LEU A 137 41.38 -22.53 -0.12
N ASP A 138 41.51 -22.97 -1.37
CA ASP A 138 41.17 -22.15 -2.56
C ASP A 138 39.68 -21.77 -2.57
N ARG A 139 38.78 -22.72 -2.28
CA ARG A 139 37.34 -22.45 -2.16
C ARG A 139 37.01 -21.50 -1.01
N SER A 140 37.71 -21.61 0.12
CA SER A 140 37.53 -20.70 1.25
C SER A 140 37.94 -19.27 0.88
N GLN A 141 39.01 -19.12 0.10
CA GLN A 141 39.49 -17.83 -0.36
C GLN A 141 38.52 -17.19 -1.37
N VAL A 142 38.01 -17.95 -2.32
CA VAL A 142 36.95 -17.48 -3.25
C VAL A 142 35.67 -17.10 -2.49
N LEU A 143 35.28 -17.88 -1.47
CA LEU A 143 34.13 -17.54 -0.63
C LEU A 143 34.34 -16.23 0.12
N ASN A 144 35.55 -16.01 0.64
CA ASN A 144 35.91 -14.77 1.32
C ASN A 144 35.83 -13.56 0.38
N ASP A 145 36.34 -13.67 -0.85
CA ASP A 145 36.28 -12.59 -1.84
C ASP A 145 34.84 -12.26 -2.25
N LEU A 146 33.99 -13.29 -2.43
CA LEU A 146 32.57 -13.12 -2.69
C LEU A 146 31.82 -12.46 -1.52
N LEU A 147 32.21 -12.77 -0.27
CA LEU A 147 31.64 -12.14 0.91
C LEU A 147 32.03 -10.66 1.00
N ILE A 148 33.29 -10.31 0.68
CA ILE A 148 33.76 -8.92 0.64
C ILE A 148 33.03 -8.14 -0.47
N GLU A 149 32.92 -8.70 -1.67
CA GLU A 149 32.19 -8.08 -2.78
C GLU A 149 30.69 -7.92 -2.46
N GLY A 150 30.10 -8.94 -1.86
CA GLY A 150 28.71 -8.91 -1.41
C GLY A 150 28.45 -7.84 -0.36
N ALA A 151 29.35 -7.70 0.62
CA ALA A 151 29.28 -6.65 1.64
C ALA A 151 29.38 -5.26 1.02
N GLY A 152 30.30 -5.03 0.08
CA GLY A 152 30.43 -3.74 -0.61
C GLY A 152 29.21 -3.37 -1.47
N LYS A 153 28.62 -4.34 -2.19
CA LYS A 153 27.34 -4.12 -2.91
C LYS A 153 26.20 -3.80 -1.94
N PHE A 154 26.17 -4.46 -0.78
CA PHE A 154 25.15 -4.22 0.25
C PHE A 154 25.28 -2.82 0.86
N GLU A 155 26.50 -2.37 1.12
CA GLU A 155 26.80 -1.02 1.60
C GLU A 155 26.31 0.05 0.60
N ASN A 156 26.64 -0.09 -0.69
CA ASN A 156 26.19 0.83 -1.74
C ASN A 156 24.66 0.88 -1.88
N ILE A 157 23.99 -0.29 -1.85
CA ILE A 157 22.52 -0.36 -1.86
C ILE A 157 21.93 0.32 -0.62
N THR A 158 22.55 0.13 0.55
CA THR A 158 22.09 0.73 1.81
C THR A 158 22.25 2.24 1.78
N GLU A 159 23.37 2.75 1.27
CA GLU A 159 23.62 4.18 1.08
C GLU A 159 22.59 4.80 0.11
N LYS A 160 22.37 4.16 -1.04
CA LYS A 160 21.37 4.60 -2.02
C LYS A 160 19.94 4.61 -1.45
N ASN A 161 19.58 3.58 -0.68
CA ASN A 161 18.28 3.52 -0.01
C ASN A 161 18.15 4.60 1.08
N THR A 162 19.23 4.91 1.79
CA THR A 162 19.26 5.97 2.80
C THR A 162 19.04 7.34 2.15
N HIS A 163 19.67 7.60 1.00
CA HIS A 163 19.41 8.82 0.22
C HIS A 163 17.96 8.92 -0.26
N LEU A 164 17.41 7.85 -0.85
CA LEU A 164 16.01 7.83 -1.29
C LEU A 164 15.03 8.04 -0.12
N LEU A 165 15.32 7.47 1.05
CA LEU A 165 14.52 7.68 2.26
C LEU A 165 14.60 9.12 2.77
N ASN A 166 15.77 9.74 2.74
CA ASN A 166 15.95 11.13 3.13
C ASN A 166 15.21 12.08 2.18
N ASP A 167 15.28 11.85 0.87
CA ASP A 167 14.57 12.65 -0.13
C ASP A 167 13.06 12.50 -0.01
N ALA A 168 12.57 11.27 0.19
CA ALA A 168 11.15 11.02 0.46
C ALA A 168 10.69 11.72 1.76
N THR A 169 11.51 11.68 2.81
CA THR A 169 11.19 12.34 4.09
C THR A 169 11.12 13.87 3.93
N ARG A 170 12.06 14.47 3.19
CA ARG A 170 12.03 15.90 2.86
C ARG A 170 10.78 16.26 2.06
N SER A 171 10.48 15.50 1.01
CA SER A 171 9.29 15.74 0.18
C SER A 171 7.98 15.68 0.99
N VAL A 172 7.85 14.70 1.89
CA VAL A 172 6.70 14.60 2.80
C VAL A 172 6.65 15.79 3.77
N SER A 173 7.79 16.20 4.31
CA SER A 173 7.87 17.37 5.21
C SER A 173 7.44 18.66 4.50
N ASP A 174 7.89 18.86 3.25
CA ASP A 174 7.54 20.02 2.44
C ASP A 174 6.04 20.05 2.13
N GLN A 175 5.47 18.90 1.72
CA GLN A 175 4.03 18.77 1.48
C GLN A 175 3.19 19.03 2.74
N LEU A 176 3.64 18.58 3.91
CA LEU A 176 2.96 18.85 5.18
C LEU A 176 3.04 20.33 5.56
N SER A 177 4.16 20.99 5.31
CA SER A 177 4.31 22.43 5.53
C SER A 177 3.37 23.22 4.61
N GLU A 178 3.29 22.86 3.33
CA GLU A 178 2.41 23.51 2.37
C GLU A 178 0.92 23.29 2.69
N LEU A 179 0.55 22.08 3.11
CA LEU A 179 -0.79 21.75 3.57
C LEU A 179 -1.18 22.56 4.83
N THR A 180 -0.26 22.70 5.78
CA THR A 180 -0.47 23.51 6.99
C THR A 180 -0.69 24.97 6.62
N ALA A 181 0.18 25.54 5.78
CA ALA A 181 0.03 26.91 5.29
C ALA A 181 -1.28 27.13 4.51
N SER A 182 -1.71 26.16 3.71
CA SER A 182 -3.00 26.22 3.00
C SER A 182 -4.18 26.18 3.97
N THR A 183 -4.08 25.36 5.03
CA THR A 183 -5.11 25.24 6.07
C THR A 183 -5.23 26.54 6.87
N ASP A 184 -4.11 27.15 7.25
CA ASP A 184 -4.09 28.44 7.95
C ASP A 184 -4.73 29.55 7.10
N ARG A 185 -4.45 29.59 5.78
CA ARG A 185 -5.11 30.55 4.87
C ARG A 185 -6.61 30.29 4.76
N ALA A 186 -7.04 29.04 4.77
CA ALA A 186 -8.46 28.69 4.72
C ALA A 186 -9.18 29.10 6.01
N LEU A 187 -8.57 28.88 7.18
CA LEU A 187 -9.07 29.32 8.48
C LEU A 187 -9.18 30.84 8.54
N ALA A 188 -8.14 31.58 8.13
CA ALA A 188 -8.19 33.04 8.09
C ALA A 188 -9.30 33.59 7.17
N LYS A 189 -9.56 32.94 6.01
CA LYS A 189 -10.68 33.29 5.14
C LYS A 189 -12.04 33.01 5.79
N LEU A 190 -12.16 31.92 6.54
CA LEU A 190 -13.39 31.58 7.27
C LEU A 190 -13.65 32.53 8.44
N GLU A 191 -12.61 32.91 9.19
CA GLU A 191 -12.72 33.94 10.23
C GLU A 191 -13.18 35.27 9.63
N GLY A 192 -12.56 35.72 8.53
CA GLY A 192 -12.98 36.93 7.83
C GLY A 192 -14.42 36.86 7.31
N ALA A 193 -14.87 35.71 6.80
CA ALA A 193 -16.26 35.51 6.39
C ALA A 193 -17.24 35.54 7.57
N SER A 194 -16.85 34.95 8.70
CA SER A 194 -17.62 34.97 9.95
C SER A 194 -17.81 36.39 10.48
N ASP A 195 -16.75 37.20 10.47
CA ASP A 195 -16.82 38.61 10.89
C ASP A 195 -17.74 39.43 9.97
N ILE A 196 -17.64 39.23 8.65
CA ILE A 196 -18.55 39.88 7.69
C ILE A 196 -19.99 39.46 7.93
N PHE A 197 -20.24 38.17 8.19
CA PHE A 197 -21.56 37.65 8.49
C PHE A 197 -22.14 38.28 9.76
N LYS A 198 -21.32 38.38 10.82
CA LYS A 198 -21.71 39.02 12.08
C LYS A 198 -22.11 40.49 11.87
N VAL A 199 -21.28 41.27 11.18
CA VAL A 199 -21.57 42.69 10.88
C VAL A 199 -22.84 42.84 10.03
N ARG A 200 -23.04 41.96 9.04
CA ARG A 200 -24.27 41.96 8.24
C ARG A 200 -25.50 41.60 9.06
N SER A 201 -25.40 40.61 9.96
CA SER A 201 -26.50 40.22 10.86
C SER A 201 -26.92 41.37 11.76
N GLU A 202 -25.95 42.06 12.38
CA GLU A 202 -26.21 43.24 13.23
C GLU A 202 -26.88 44.38 12.44
N LYS A 203 -26.45 44.63 11.19
CA LYS A 203 -27.11 45.61 10.31
C LYS A 203 -28.54 45.22 9.96
N VAL A 204 -28.80 43.95 9.66
CA VAL A 204 -30.15 43.46 9.34
C VAL A 204 -31.06 43.60 10.57
N GLU A 205 -30.57 43.27 11.76
CA GLU A 205 -31.31 43.44 13.01
C GLU A 205 -31.66 44.91 13.26
N ALA A 206 -30.69 45.82 13.10
CA ALA A 206 -30.91 47.25 13.26
C ALA A 206 -31.96 47.79 12.26
N ILE A 207 -31.84 47.44 10.98
CA ILE A 207 -32.81 47.83 9.94
C ILE A 207 -34.20 47.27 10.27
N SER A 208 -34.30 46.01 10.70
CA SER A 208 -35.57 45.38 11.09
C SER A 208 -36.22 46.11 12.26
N LYS A 209 -35.43 46.52 13.25
CA LYS A 209 -35.93 47.30 14.40
C LYS A 209 -36.45 48.66 13.96
N THR A 210 -35.68 49.40 13.15
CA THR A 210 -36.12 50.70 12.62
C THR A 210 -37.37 50.58 11.76
N ALA A 211 -37.47 49.55 10.92
CA ALA A 211 -38.65 49.29 10.11
C ALA A 211 -39.88 49.02 11.00
N THR A 212 -39.71 48.21 12.05
CA THR A 212 -40.78 47.92 13.01
C THR A 212 -41.24 49.20 13.74
N GLU A 213 -40.30 50.02 14.21
CA GLU A 213 -40.61 51.30 14.86
C GLU A 213 -41.36 52.25 13.91
N ALA A 214 -40.89 52.38 12.66
CA ALA A 214 -41.56 53.19 11.64
C ALA A 214 -42.99 52.73 11.36
N VAL A 215 -43.22 51.42 11.24
CA VAL A 215 -44.56 50.85 11.08
C VAL A 215 -45.45 51.18 12.27
N THR A 216 -44.96 51.02 13.51
CA THR A 216 -45.76 51.36 14.70
C THR A 216 -46.05 52.87 14.83
N HIS A 217 -45.17 53.73 14.34
CA HIS A 217 -45.41 55.18 14.31
C HIS A 217 -46.45 55.55 13.26
N ALA A 218 -46.35 54.97 12.06
CA ALA A 218 -47.34 55.16 11.01
C ALA A 218 -48.74 54.70 11.45
N ASP A 219 -48.83 53.54 12.11
CA ASP A 219 -50.09 52.98 12.61
C ASP A 219 -50.75 53.92 13.64
N ARG A 220 -49.98 54.42 14.61
CA ARG A 220 -50.47 55.42 15.59
C ARG A 220 -50.92 56.72 14.92
N ALA A 221 -50.12 57.26 13.99
CA ALA A 221 -50.46 58.49 13.29
C ALA A 221 -51.74 58.34 12.47
N MET A 222 -51.93 57.20 11.80
CA MET A 222 -53.17 56.88 11.09
C MET A 222 -54.37 56.77 12.03
N GLN A 223 -54.18 56.14 13.19
CA GLN A 223 -55.27 55.99 14.16
C GLN A 223 -55.68 57.34 14.78
N ASP A 224 -54.72 58.21 15.09
CA ASP A 224 -54.98 59.58 15.56
C ASP A 224 -55.68 60.43 14.49
N ALA A 225 -55.21 60.37 13.24
CA ALA A 225 -55.85 61.05 12.12
C ALA A 225 -57.30 60.59 11.92
N THR A 226 -57.55 59.29 12.01
CA THR A 226 -58.89 58.69 11.90
C THR A 226 -59.80 59.12 13.04
N ASN A 227 -59.30 59.12 14.28
CA ASN A 227 -60.04 59.56 15.46
C ASN A 227 -60.41 61.04 15.39
N ASN A 228 -59.48 61.89 14.94
CA ASN A 228 -59.72 63.31 14.75
C ASN A 228 -60.74 63.57 13.63
N ALA A 229 -60.63 62.86 12.51
CA ALA A 229 -61.60 62.93 11.42
C ALA A 229 -63.01 62.56 11.90
N ASN A 230 -63.15 61.47 12.67
CA ASN A 230 -64.42 61.05 13.24
C ASN A 230 -65.01 62.09 14.20
N LYS A 231 -64.20 62.67 15.11
CA LYS A 231 -64.65 63.75 16.01
C LYS A 231 -65.11 65.00 15.25
N SER A 232 -64.37 65.40 14.22
CA SER A 232 -64.76 66.53 13.37
C SER A 232 -66.05 66.25 12.61
N ALA A 233 -66.22 65.03 12.07
CA ALA A 233 -67.45 64.62 11.40
C ALA A 233 -68.66 64.67 12.35
N ASP A 234 -68.51 64.17 13.56
CA ASP A 234 -69.59 64.15 14.57
C ASP A 234 -69.96 65.57 15.02
N THR A 235 -68.96 66.43 15.22
CA THR A 235 -69.17 67.85 15.53
C THR A 235 -69.92 68.57 14.41
N ASN A 236 -69.54 68.31 13.15
CA ASN A 236 -70.20 68.91 12.00
C ASN A 236 -71.64 68.40 11.84
N LEU A 237 -71.89 67.10 12.07
CA LEU A 237 -73.23 66.53 12.09
C LEU A 237 -74.11 67.17 13.17
N SER A 238 -73.57 67.42 14.38
CA SER A 238 -74.29 68.12 15.45
C SER A 238 -74.65 69.55 15.05
N LYS A 239 -73.70 70.31 14.51
CA LYS A 239 -73.95 71.68 14.02
C LYS A 239 -74.98 71.71 12.90
N LEU A 240 -74.95 70.75 11.98
CA LEU A 240 -75.95 70.65 10.91
C LEU A 240 -77.35 70.35 11.47
N LYS A 241 -77.46 69.52 12.53
CA LYS A 241 -78.74 69.31 13.23
C LYS A 241 -79.23 70.58 13.90
N GLU A 242 -78.37 71.31 14.61
CA GLU A 242 -78.71 72.59 15.25
C GLU A 242 -79.19 73.63 14.22
N ILE A 243 -78.47 73.76 13.11
CA ILE A 243 -78.86 74.63 11.99
C ILE A 243 -80.21 74.20 11.41
N GLY A 244 -80.43 72.89 11.20
CA GLY A 244 -81.70 72.35 10.73
C GLY A 244 -82.86 72.63 11.68
N GLU A 245 -82.65 72.52 12.99
CA GLU A 245 -83.65 72.86 14.01
C GLU A 245 -83.93 74.36 14.06
N ALA A 246 -82.89 75.20 13.96
CA ALA A 246 -83.03 76.65 13.91
C ALA A 246 -83.82 77.09 12.66
N LEU A 247 -83.52 76.53 11.48
CA LEU A 247 -84.27 76.75 10.24
C LEU A 247 -85.73 76.32 10.38
N ARG A 248 -85.99 75.17 11.01
CA ARG A 248 -87.36 74.69 11.25
C ARG A 248 -88.14 75.64 12.18
N LYS A 249 -87.52 76.08 13.28
CA LYS A 249 -88.10 77.08 14.19
C LYS A 249 -88.35 78.42 13.50
N GLN A 250 -87.39 78.90 12.71
CA GLN A 250 -87.51 80.13 11.94
C GLN A 250 -88.67 80.02 10.93
N THR A 251 -88.77 78.89 10.22
CA THR A 251 -89.85 78.65 9.24
C THR A 251 -91.23 78.63 9.92
N GLN A 252 -91.35 78.01 11.09
CA GLN A 252 -92.58 78.02 11.89
C GLN A 252 -92.90 79.43 12.41
N ALA A 253 -91.90 80.18 12.88
CA ALA A 253 -92.08 81.56 13.33
C ALA A 253 -92.51 82.48 12.18
N VAL A 254 -91.94 82.31 10.98
CA VAL A 254 -92.32 83.04 9.76
C VAL A 254 -93.73 82.67 9.31
N SER A 255 -94.12 81.39 9.40
CA SER A 255 -95.49 80.95 9.12
C SER A 255 -96.48 81.59 10.09
N HIS A 256 -96.21 81.54 11.40
CA HIS A 256 -97.06 82.19 12.41
C HIS A 256 -97.09 83.71 12.28
N ALA A 257 -95.96 84.34 11.93
CA ALA A 257 -95.91 85.76 11.66
C ALA A 257 -96.71 86.14 10.41
N SER A 258 -96.72 85.29 9.37
CA SER A 258 -97.58 85.46 8.19
C SER A 258 -99.06 85.33 8.53
N ASP A 259 -99.45 84.31 9.31
CA ASP A 259 -100.84 84.14 9.76
C ASP A 259 -101.29 85.30 10.66
N GLN A 260 -100.39 85.85 11.47
CA GLN A 260 -100.67 87.05 12.27
C GLN A 260 -100.70 88.32 11.42
N LEU A 261 -99.87 88.43 10.38
CA LEU A 261 -99.87 89.53 9.41
C LEU A 261 -101.19 89.59 8.66
N ASP A 262 -101.71 88.45 8.19
CA ASP A 262 -103.05 88.37 7.58
C ASP A 262 -104.16 88.88 8.51
N ASN A 263 -104.00 88.72 9.82
CA ASN A 263 -104.97 89.17 10.82
C ASN A 263 -104.74 90.62 11.33
N LYS A 264 -103.53 91.18 11.22
CA LYS A 264 -103.16 92.53 11.74
C LYS A 264 -102.95 93.61 10.68
N MET A 265 -102.94 93.26 9.40
CA MET A 265 -102.79 94.20 8.27
C MET A 265 -103.96 95.20 8.15
N GLY A 266 -104.99 95.09 8.99
CA GLY A 266 -106.08 96.06 9.09
C GLY A 266 -105.78 97.35 9.89
N SER A 267 -104.68 97.49 10.66
CA SER A 267 -104.66 98.59 11.66
C SER A 267 -103.38 99.36 12.01
N SER A 268 -102.18 99.18 11.45
CA SER A 268 -101.04 100.05 11.88
C SER A 268 -99.85 100.15 10.93
N SER A 269 -99.79 101.25 10.17
CA SER A 269 -98.73 101.53 9.17
C SER A 269 -97.46 102.22 9.71
N ASN A 270 -97.44 102.73 10.95
CA ASN A 270 -96.32 103.55 11.45
C ASN A 270 -95.29 102.79 12.30
N ARG A 271 -95.64 101.62 12.87
CA ARG A 271 -94.70 100.77 13.64
C ARG A 271 -93.81 99.89 12.75
N LEU A 272 -94.21 99.69 11.50
CA LEU A 272 -93.47 98.92 10.49
C LEU A 272 -92.12 99.56 10.15
N LYS A 273 -92.01 100.89 10.19
CA LYS A 273 -90.82 101.60 9.74
C LYS A 273 -89.63 101.42 10.71
N ASP A 274 -89.87 101.56 12.01
CA ASP A 274 -88.80 101.50 13.02
C ASP A 274 -88.30 100.05 13.26
N GLN A 275 -89.19 99.05 13.20
CA GLN A 275 -88.79 97.64 13.36
C GLN A 275 -88.10 97.06 12.11
N LEU A 276 -88.40 97.61 10.92
CA LEU A 276 -87.69 97.22 9.70
C LEU A 276 -86.23 97.69 9.72
N GLU A 277 -85.91 98.84 10.32
CA GLU A 277 -84.54 99.37 10.37
C GLU A 277 -83.62 98.52 11.29
N GLU A 278 -84.13 98.05 12.43
CA GLU A 278 -83.40 97.21 13.39
C GLU A 278 -83.20 95.76 12.86
N ILE A 279 -84.22 95.19 12.21
CA ILE A 279 -84.15 93.85 11.61
C ILE A 279 -83.21 93.84 10.40
N THR A 280 -83.19 94.92 9.60
CA THR A 280 -82.30 95.01 8.42
C THR A 280 -80.83 95.14 8.84
N GLY A 281 -80.53 95.87 9.91
CA GLY A 281 -79.16 95.96 10.46
C GLY A 281 -78.64 94.64 11.02
N SER A 282 -79.48 93.92 11.77
CA SER A 282 -79.13 92.58 12.30
C SER A 282 -78.94 91.53 11.18
N LEU A 283 -79.75 91.59 10.12
CA LEU A 283 -79.60 90.73 8.94
C LEU A 283 -78.31 91.02 8.18
N ASP A 284 -77.90 92.29 8.03
CA ASP A 284 -76.65 92.65 7.35
C ASP A 284 -75.41 92.15 8.10
N ASP A 285 -75.37 92.27 9.42
CA ASP A 285 -74.26 91.75 10.24
C ASP A 285 -74.21 90.21 10.27
N THR A 286 -75.38 89.55 10.28
CA THR A 286 -75.46 88.09 10.21
C THR A 286 -75.04 87.58 8.82
N LEU A 287 -75.40 88.29 7.74
CA LEU A 287 -74.98 87.96 6.37
C LEU A 287 -73.47 88.14 6.18
N LYS A 288 -72.85 89.17 6.79
CA LYS A 288 -71.38 89.32 6.80
C LYS A 288 -70.68 88.19 7.56
N GLY A 289 -71.23 87.78 8.71
CA GLY A 289 -70.71 86.64 9.47
C GLY A 289 -70.82 85.31 8.71
N ILE A 290 -71.92 85.09 8.00
CA ILE A 290 -72.11 83.89 7.15
C ILE A 290 -71.16 83.90 5.96
N ASN A 291 -70.94 85.04 5.31
CA ASN A 291 -69.99 85.15 4.19
C ASN A 291 -68.54 84.90 4.62
N SER A 292 -68.08 85.43 5.76
CA SER A 292 -66.69 85.20 6.22
C SER A 292 -66.46 83.76 6.68
N ILE A 293 -67.48 83.12 7.28
CA ILE A 293 -67.47 81.69 7.59
C ILE A 293 -67.46 80.87 6.29
N GLY A 294 -68.26 81.27 5.29
CA GLY A 294 -68.28 80.67 3.95
C GLY A 294 -66.90 80.68 3.29
N GLU A 295 -66.25 81.84 3.24
CA GLU A 295 -64.87 81.98 2.71
C GLU A 295 -63.86 81.14 3.50
N THR A 296 -63.91 81.16 4.82
CA THR A 296 -62.96 80.40 5.66
C THR A 296 -63.15 78.88 5.51
N VAL A 297 -64.40 78.42 5.40
CA VAL A 297 -64.74 77.01 5.17
C VAL A 297 -64.33 76.58 3.76
N GLU A 298 -64.59 77.40 2.75
CA GLU A 298 -64.18 77.16 1.37
C GLU A 298 -62.66 77.06 1.26
N GLN A 299 -61.93 77.97 1.89
CA GLN A 299 -60.47 77.99 1.85
C GLN A 299 -59.85 76.81 2.60
N ARG A 300 -60.43 76.38 3.72
CA ARG A 300 -60.01 75.15 4.42
C ARG A 300 -60.37 73.88 3.64
N ALA A 301 -61.52 73.83 2.98
CA ALA A 301 -61.92 72.72 2.14
C ALA A 301 -60.99 72.57 0.93
N LEU A 302 -60.58 73.69 0.31
CA LEU A 302 -59.61 73.69 -0.79
C LEU A 302 -58.22 73.22 -0.34
N ASN A 303 -57.72 73.69 0.82
CA ASN A 303 -56.44 73.24 1.35
C ASN A 303 -56.45 71.76 1.74
N ALA A 304 -57.52 71.29 2.39
CA ALA A 304 -57.69 69.87 2.72
C ALA A 304 -57.81 68.98 1.48
N ALA A 305 -58.51 69.45 0.43
CA ALA A 305 -58.61 68.74 -0.84
C ALA A 305 -57.26 68.69 -1.58
N HIS A 306 -56.43 69.74 -1.47
CA HIS A 306 -55.09 69.77 -2.05
C HIS A 306 -54.13 68.81 -1.34
N GLU A 307 -54.07 68.86 -0.01
CA GLU A 307 -53.28 67.94 0.83
C GLU A 307 -53.71 66.48 0.63
N SER A 308 -55.03 66.23 0.55
CA SER A 308 -55.57 64.89 0.28
C SER A 308 -55.18 64.38 -1.12
N LYS A 309 -55.21 65.24 -2.15
CA LYS A 309 -54.75 64.86 -3.50
C LYS A 309 -53.26 64.52 -3.52
N LEU A 310 -52.41 65.30 -2.83
CA LEU A 310 -50.98 65.02 -2.69
C LEU A 310 -50.72 63.71 -1.96
N ALA A 311 -51.45 63.44 -0.87
CA ALA A 311 -51.36 62.19 -0.13
C ALA A 311 -51.77 60.98 -0.98
N VAL A 312 -52.89 61.06 -1.70
CA VAL A 312 -53.35 59.99 -2.62
C VAL A 312 -52.34 59.74 -3.74
N HIS A 313 -51.76 60.81 -4.31
CA HIS A 313 -50.73 60.69 -5.34
C HIS A 313 -49.46 60.01 -4.82
N ASN A 314 -48.98 60.39 -3.63
CA ASN A 314 -47.81 59.77 -3.01
C ASN A 314 -48.07 58.31 -2.61
N MET A 315 -49.28 58.01 -2.13
CA MET A 315 -49.71 56.64 -1.83
C MET A 315 -49.74 55.76 -3.10
N SER A 316 -50.17 56.32 -4.23
CA SER A 316 -50.17 55.64 -5.53
C SER A 316 -48.74 55.33 -6.02
N LEU A 317 -47.84 56.31 -5.95
CA LEU A 317 -46.41 56.13 -6.28
C LEU A 317 -45.75 55.09 -5.38
N TRP A 318 -46.07 55.11 -4.10
CA TRP A 318 -45.57 54.14 -3.14
C TRP A 318 -46.09 52.73 -3.44
N SER A 319 -47.39 52.57 -3.72
CA SER A 319 -47.98 51.29 -4.13
C SER A 319 -47.32 50.73 -5.38
N GLU A 320 -47.10 51.56 -6.41
CA GLU A 320 -46.44 51.13 -7.64
C GLU A 320 -44.98 50.70 -7.40
N THR A 321 -44.28 51.39 -6.51
CA THR A 321 -42.90 51.04 -6.13
C THR A 321 -42.87 49.75 -5.32
N MET A 322 -43.85 49.55 -4.44
CA MET A 322 -44.00 48.35 -3.62
C MET A 322 -44.30 47.12 -4.49
N ASP A 323 -45.21 47.25 -5.46
CA ASP A 323 -45.55 46.18 -6.41
C ASP A 323 -44.33 45.75 -7.24
N LYS A 324 -43.57 46.72 -7.79
CA LYS A 324 -42.31 46.44 -8.50
C LYS A 324 -41.28 45.77 -7.58
N GLY A 325 -41.18 46.19 -6.32
CA GLY A 325 -40.29 45.60 -5.33
C GLY A 325 -40.65 44.14 -5.02
N VAL A 326 -41.94 43.87 -4.77
CA VAL A 326 -42.45 42.52 -4.51
C VAL A 326 -42.26 41.61 -5.73
N GLU A 327 -42.51 42.09 -6.93
CA GLU A 327 -42.29 41.34 -8.17
C GLU A 327 -40.80 41.01 -8.37
N THR A 328 -39.91 41.98 -8.14
CA THR A 328 -38.46 41.76 -8.28
C THR A 328 -37.93 40.76 -7.25
N ILE A 329 -38.38 40.86 -5.99
CA ILE A 329 -38.03 39.94 -4.91
C ILE A 329 -38.59 38.54 -5.19
N SER A 330 -39.82 38.44 -5.67
CA SER A 330 -40.46 37.16 -6.00
C SER A 330 -39.72 36.47 -7.15
N ASN A 331 -39.40 37.20 -8.23
CA ASN A 331 -38.64 36.68 -9.35
C ASN A 331 -37.20 36.28 -8.96
N ALA A 332 -36.54 37.06 -8.10
CA ALA A 332 -35.21 36.72 -7.59
C ALA A 332 -35.25 35.47 -6.69
N SER A 333 -36.23 35.38 -5.79
CA SER A 333 -36.44 34.22 -4.91
C SER A 333 -36.77 32.94 -5.70
N PHE A 334 -37.58 33.07 -6.75
CA PHE A 334 -37.92 31.97 -7.65
C PHE A 334 -36.69 31.47 -8.41
N LYS A 335 -35.91 32.36 -9.03
CA LYS A 335 -34.65 32.00 -9.71
C LYS A 335 -33.66 31.35 -8.75
N MET A 336 -33.50 31.91 -7.55
CA MET A 336 -32.58 31.39 -6.54
C MET A 336 -33.01 29.99 -6.04
N SER A 337 -34.32 29.74 -5.90
CA SER A 337 -34.83 28.41 -5.58
C SER A 337 -34.61 27.41 -6.70
N GLN A 338 -34.75 27.84 -7.96
CA GLN A 338 -34.50 26.99 -9.13
C GLN A 338 -33.01 26.61 -9.23
N GLU A 339 -32.12 27.60 -9.13
CA GLU A 339 -30.66 27.39 -9.13
C GLU A 339 -30.20 26.53 -7.94
N ALA A 340 -30.77 26.73 -6.75
CA ALA A 340 -30.48 25.90 -5.58
C ALA A 340 -30.91 24.45 -5.81
N ASN A 341 -32.07 24.23 -6.42
CA ASN A 341 -32.58 22.88 -6.72
C ASN A 341 -31.74 22.18 -7.79
N GLU A 342 -31.30 22.90 -8.82
CA GLU A 342 -30.35 22.40 -9.83
C GLU A 342 -29.00 22.05 -9.21
N MET A 343 -28.46 22.91 -8.34
CA MET A 343 -27.22 22.65 -7.62
C MET A 343 -27.31 21.40 -6.73
N VAL A 344 -28.40 21.25 -5.97
CA VAL A 344 -28.65 20.05 -5.15
C VAL A 344 -28.71 18.79 -6.02
N SER A 345 -29.37 18.87 -7.18
CA SER A 345 -29.44 17.73 -8.11
C SER A 345 -28.07 17.36 -8.71
N SER A 346 -27.26 18.36 -9.07
CA SER A 346 -25.91 18.16 -9.60
C SER A 346 -24.96 17.58 -8.55
N VAL A 347 -25.00 18.09 -7.32
CA VAL A 347 -24.19 17.56 -6.20
C VAL A 347 -24.59 16.12 -5.87
N LYS A 348 -25.89 15.81 -5.89
CA LYS A 348 -26.38 14.43 -5.70
C LYS A 348 -25.86 13.50 -6.81
N HIS A 349 -25.97 13.92 -8.07
CA HIS A 349 -25.47 13.14 -9.20
C HIS A 349 -23.95 12.92 -9.12
N GLN A 350 -23.16 13.94 -8.81
CA GLN A 350 -21.71 13.81 -8.66
C GLN A 350 -21.34 12.87 -7.50
N THR A 351 -22.10 12.92 -6.40
CA THR A 351 -21.90 12.02 -5.27
C THR A 351 -22.23 10.58 -5.64
N ASP A 352 -23.32 10.33 -6.36
CA ASP A 352 -23.69 8.99 -6.82
C ASP A 352 -22.66 8.42 -7.81
N GLU A 353 -22.15 9.25 -8.73
CA GLU A 353 -21.06 8.86 -9.64
C GLU A 353 -19.77 8.54 -8.90
N LEU A 354 -19.34 9.39 -7.97
CA LEU A 354 -18.14 9.15 -7.16
C LEU A 354 -18.25 7.87 -6.34
N THR A 355 -19.43 7.61 -5.77
CA THR A 355 -19.70 6.38 -5.02
C THR A 355 -19.65 5.16 -5.94
N GLY A 356 -20.20 5.28 -7.16
CA GLY A 356 -20.13 4.23 -8.18
C GLY A 356 -18.72 3.98 -8.74
N ILE A 357 -17.91 5.03 -8.91
CA ILE A 357 -16.49 4.91 -9.31
C ILE A 357 -15.69 4.24 -8.20
N SER A 358 -15.87 4.65 -6.94
CA SER A 358 -15.19 4.07 -5.78
C SER A 358 -15.49 2.58 -5.62
N LYS A 359 -16.77 2.19 -5.77
CA LYS A 359 -17.18 0.78 -5.72
C LYS A 359 -16.55 -0.04 -6.84
N ARG A 360 -16.59 0.46 -8.09
CA ARG A 360 -15.94 -0.20 -9.24
C ARG A 360 -14.43 -0.28 -9.08
N ALA A 361 -13.77 0.76 -8.57
CA ALA A 361 -12.33 0.75 -8.32
C ALA A 361 -11.94 -0.30 -7.26
N LYS A 362 -12.77 -0.48 -6.22
CA LYS A 362 -12.57 -1.51 -5.20
C LYS A 362 -12.76 -2.92 -5.77
N GLU A 363 -13.74 -3.12 -6.63
CA GLU A 363 -13.98 -4.39 -7.34
C GLU A 363 -12.86 -4.71 -8.35
N ILE A 364 -12.39 -3.72 -9.12
CA ILE A 364 -11.27 -3.86 -10.07
C ILE A 364 -9.97 -4.15 -9.32
N SER A 365 -9.69 -3.46 -8.22
CA SER A 365 -8.49 -3.69 -7.41
C SER A 365 -8.49 -5.08 -6.75
N GLY A 366 -9.65 -5.51 -6.23
CA GLY A 366 -9.83 -6.85 -5.68
C GLY A 366 -9.64 -7.95 -6.73
N SER A 367 -10.30 -7.81 -7.88
CA SER A 367 -10.18 -8.76 -8.99
C SER A 367 -8.79 -8.77 -9.61
N LEU A 368 -8.12 -7.62 -9.76
CA LEU A 368 -6.75 -7.52 -10.26
C LEU A 368 -5.75 -8.20 -9.32
N LYS A 369 -5.89 -8.00 -8.01
CA LYS A 369 -5.02 -8.65 -7.02
C LYS A 369 -5.15 -10.18 -7.03
N GLU A 370 -6.37 -10.67 -7.23
CA GLU A 370 -6.64 -12.11 -7.35
C GLU A 370 -6.17 -12.67 -8.71
N HIS A 371 -6.45 -11.98 -9.81
CA HIS A 371 -5.99 -12.37 -11.15
C HIS A 371 -4.46 -12.36 -11.27
N VAL A 372 -3.76 -11.39 -10.68
CA VAL A 372 -2.28 -11.34 -10.68
C VAL A 372 -1.70 -12.53 -9.91
N LYS A 373 -2.35 -12.95 -8.82
CA LYS A 373 -1.90 -14.10 -8.02
C LYS A 373 -2.17 -15.43 -8.73
N ILE A 374 -3.36 -15.63 -9.30
CA ILE A 374 -3.73 -16.88 -10.00
C ILE A 374 -2.97 -16.98 -11.33
N THR A 375 -3.01 -15.94 -12.16
CA THR A 375 -2.34 -15.92 -13.48
C THR A 375 -0.83 -16.02 -13.33
N GLY A 376 -0.24 -15.29 -12.37
CA GLY A 376 1.21 -15.34 -12.13
C GLY A 376 1.72 -16.70 -11.67
N THR A 377 0.89 -17.47 -10.94
CA THR A 377 1.28 -18.81 -10.47
C THR A 377 1.04 -19.87 -11.56
N GLU A 378 -0.07 -19.80 -12.29
CA GLU A 378 -0.38 -20.76 -13.35
C GLU A 378 0.51 -20.60 -14.59
N ASP A 379 0.78 -19.36 -15.02
CA ASP A 379 1.70 -19.07 -16.12
C ASP A 379 3.14 -19.48 -15.76
N PHE A 380 3.53 -19.31 -14.49
CA PHE A 380 4.80 -19.79 -13.98
C PHE A 380 4.90 -21.32 -14.01
N LEU A 381 3.90 -22.05 -13.52
CA LEU A 381 3.92 -23.51 -13.53
C LEU A 381 3.93 -24.08 -14.96
N LYS A 382 3.20 -23.47 -15.89
CA LYS A 382 3.25 -23.85 -17.32
C LYS A 382 4.62 -23.58 -17.93
N LYS A 383 5.21 -22.41 -17.68
CA LYS A 383 6.57 -22.07 -18.15
C LYS A 383 7.63 -22.97 -17.52
N LEU A 384 7.51 -23.31 -16.24
CA LEU A 384 8.40 -24.26 -15.57
C LEU A 384 8.34 -25.64 -16.21
N SER A 385 7.15 -26.16 -16.49
CA SER A 385 6.99 -27.46 -17.13
C SER A 385 7.63 -27.47 -18.52
N LEU A 386 7.39 -26.44 -19.33
CA LEU A 386 7.96 -26.31 -20.68
C LEU A 386 9.49 -26.16 -20.66
N ILE A 387 10.02 -25.37 -19.72
CA ILE A 387 11.46 -25.19 -19.59
C ILE A 387 12.13 -26.46 -19.04
N SER A 388 11.52 -27.18 -18.09
CA SER A 388 12.04 -28.45 -17.59
C SER A 388 12.12 -29.50 -18.70
N GLU A 389 11.06 -29.64 -19.50
CA GLU A 389 11.03 -30.57 -20.63
C GLU A 389 12.06 -30.19 -21.70
N SER A 390 12.24 -28.89 -21.94
CA SER A 390 13.26 -28.42 -22.86
C SER A 390 14.69 -28.65 -22.34
N LEU A 391 14.94 -28.47 -21.03
CA LEU A 391 16.22 -28.76 -20.40
C LEU A 391 16.54 -30.26 -20.48
N GLU A 392 15.55 -31.12 -20.29
CA GLU A 392 15.67 -32.57 -20.46
C GLU A 392 16.02 -32.95 -21.90
N SER A 393 15.35 -32.35 -22.90
CA SER A 393 15.66 -32.55 -24.32
C SER A 393 17.09 -32.12 -24.65
N VAL A 394 17.51 -30.95 -24.19
CA VAL A 394 18.86 -30.44 -24.45
C VAL A 394 19.92 -31.27 -23.71
N ALA A 395 19.59 -31.81 -22.52
CA ALA A 395 20.46 -32.75 -21.83
C ALA A 395 20.67 -34.06 -22.62
N ILE A 396 19.65 -34.55 -23.34
CA ILE A 396 19.79 -35.70 -24.23
C ILE A 396 20.77 -35.37 -25.37
N ASP A 397 20.59 -34.22 -26.01
CA ASP A 397 21.45 -33.76 -27.10
C ASP A 397 22.91 -33.58 -26.66
N ILE A 398 23.14 -33.01 -25.47
CA ILE A 398 24.46 -32.90 -24.83
C ILE A 398 25.09 -34.27 -24.60
N ASN A 399 24.34 -35.25 -24.06
CA ASN A 399 24.85 -36.61 -23.84
C ASN A 399 25.19 -37.33 -25.15
N ARG A 400 24.47 -37.05 -26.24
CA ARG A 400 24.67 -37.68 -27.55
C ARG A 400 26.02 -37.31 -28.15
N VAL A 401 26.45 -36.06 -27.97
CA VAL A 401 27.72 -35.55 -28.54
C VAL A 401 28.90 -35.82 -27.61
N LEU A 402 28.69 -35.94 -26.28
CA LEU A 402 29.75 -36.24 -25.30
C LEU A 402 30.28 -37.68 -25.30
N GLU A 403 29.90 -38.51 -26.29
CA GLU A 403 30.27 -39.93 -26.45
C GLU A 403 29.83 -40.87 -25.31
N THR A 404 28.79 -40.53 -24.56
CA THR A 404 28.07 -41.56 -23.82
C THR A 404 27.19 -42.31 -24.80
N ARG A 405 27.51 -43.57 -25.13
CA ARG A 405 26.50 -44.47 -25.70
C ARG A 405 25.31 -44.44 -24.73
N VAL A 406 24.23 -43.79 -25.14
CA VAL A 406 22.96 -43.88 -24.42
C VAL A 406 22.53 -45.33 -24.56
N SER A 407 22.47 -46.07 -23.45
CA SER A 407 22.10 -47.48 -23.51
C SER A 407 20.61 -47.61 -23.76
N ASP A 408 20.17 -48.73 -24.31
CA ASP A 408 18.73 -49.05 -24.43
C ASP A 408 18.05 -49.07 -23.05
N GLU A 409 18.82 -49.33 -21.99
CA GLU A 409 18.37 -49.23 -20.60
C GLU A 409 18.06 -47.78 -20.17
N ASP A 410 18.87 -46.80 -20.58
CA ASP A 410 18.59 -45.38 -20.32
C ASP A 410 17.31 -44.92 -21.04
N TRP A 411 17.12 -45.36 -22.29
CA TRP A 411 15.88 -45.10 -23.06
C TRP A 411 14.65 -45.79 -22.46
N SER A 412 14.80 -47.03 -21.98
CA SER A 412 13.77 -47.76 -21.24
C SER A 412 13.37 -47.06 -19.94
N ARG A 413 14.33 -46.46 -19.23
CA ARG A 413 14.06 -45.68 -18.01
C ARG A 413 13.37 -44.35 -18.32
N PHE A 414 13.82 -43.64 -19.36
CA PHE A 414 13.21 -42.40 -19.81
C PHE A 414 11.75 -42.60 -20.25
N SER A 415 11.47 -43.62 -21.07
CA SER A 415 10.11 -43.96 -21.53
C SER A 415 9.18 -44.44 -20.41
N ARG A 416 9.72 -44.98 -19.31
CA ARG A 416 8.98 -45.32 -18.08
C ARG A 416 8.75 -44.13 -17.14
N GLY A 417 9.23 -42.93 -17.50
CA GLY A 417 8.96 -41.69 -16.76
C GLY A 417 10.16 -41.12 -15.98
N ASP A 418 11.34 -41.75 -16.01
CA ASP A 418 12.56 -41.21 -15.40
C ASP A 418 13.19 -40.12 -16.29
N LYS A 419 12.54 -38.95 -16.37
CA LYS A 419 12.94 -37.87 -17.28
C LYS A 419 14.29 -37.23 -16.96
N SER A 420 14.77 -37.39 -15.72
CA SER A 420 16.03 -36.83 -15.23
C SER A 420 17.23 -37.78 -15.39
N VAL A 421 17.05 -38.95 -16.01
CA VAL A 421 18.11 -39.95 -16.23
C VAL A 421 19.30 -39.36 -17.00
N PHE A 422 19.03 -38.53 -18.01
CA PHE A 422 20.04 -37.89 -18.86
C PHE A 422 20.75 -36.73 -18.17
N ILE A 423 20.02 -35.95 -17.37
CA ILE A 423 20.59 -34.89 -16.54
C ILE A 423 21.57 -35.48 -15.52
N ARG A 424 21.19 -36.57 -14.84
CA ARG A 424 22.09 -37.27 -13.90
C ARG A 424 23.30 -37.89 -14.58
N LYS A 425 23.18 -38.33 -15.83
CA LYS A 425 24.31 -38.87 -16.60
C LYS A 425 25.37 -37.80 -16.88
N ILE A 426 24.94 -36.58 -17.22
CA ILE A 426 25.84 -35.41 -17.33
C ILE A 426 26.49 -35.11 -15.97
N LEU A 427 25.73 -35.20 -14.87
CA LEU A 427 26.29 -35.02 -13.52
C LEU A 427 27.34 -36.07 -13.13
N GLY A 428 27.36 -37.24 -13.79
CA GLY A 428 28.43 -38.24 -13.65
C GLY A 428 29.77 -37.79 -14.27
N MET A 429 29.80 -36.65 -14.97
CA MET A 429 30.97 -36.10 -15.66
C MET A 429 31.68 -34.99 -14.88
N ARG A 430 31.74 -35.09 -13.55
CA ARG A 430 32.37 -34.09 -12.67
C ARG A 430 33.90 -34.14 -12.59
N SER A 431 34.55 -35.17 -13.13
CA SER A 431 36.02 -35.26 -13.04
C SER A 431 36.69 -34.21 -13.91
N ARG A 432 37.81 -33.63 -13.44
CA ARG A 432 38.56 -32.57 -14.16
C ARG A 432 38.87 -32.94 -15.61
N SER A 433 39.29 -34.19 -15.83
CA SER A 433 39.53 -34.75 -17.18
C SER A 433 38.31 -34.68 -18.11
N LYS A 434 37.10 -34.86 -17.58
CA LYS A 434 35.84 -34.78 -18.33
C LYS A 434 35.37 -33.33 -18.52
N LEU A 435 35.63 -32.44 -17.56
CA LEU A 435 35.36 -31.00 -17.70
C LEU A 435 36.23 -30.36 -18.80
N VAL A 436 37.54 -30.65 -18.81
CA VAL A 436 38.45 -30.23 -19.89
C VAL A 436 37.99 -30.76 -21.25
N ARG A 437 37.44 -31.98 -21.28
CA ARG A 437 36.84 -32.55 -22.49
C ARG A 437 35.59 -31.77 -22.93
N ILE A 438 34.67 -31.45 -22.02
CA ILE A 438 33.50 -30.61 -22.30
C ILE A 438 33.95 -29.24 -22.86
N TYR A 439 34.95 -28.61 -22.25
CA TYR A 439 35.54 -27.36 -22.74
C TYR A 439 36.07 -27.48 -24.18
N LYS A 440 36.93 -28.48 -24.43
CA LYS A 440 37.55 -28.72 -25.75
C LYS A 440 36.48 -29.01 -26.81
N LEU A 441 35.45 -29.78 -26.45
CA LEU A 441 34.33 -30.10 -27.32
C LEU A 441 33.47 -28.86 -27.60
N HIS A 442 33.18 -28.05 -26.58
CA HIS A 442 32.47 -26.78 -26.75
C HIS A 442 33.19 -25.82 -27.69
N ARG A 443 34.53 -25.79 -27.66
CA ARG A 443 35.29 -24.92 -28.56
C ARG A 443 35.32 -25.44 -30.00
N LYS A 444 35.45 -26.76 -30.19
CA LYS A 444 35.67 -27.39 -31.50
C LYS A 444 34.38 -27.77 -32.24
N ASP A 445 33.35 -28.17 -31.52
CA ASP A 445 32.08 -28.65 -32.07
C ASP A 445 31.02 -27.52 -31.97
N ALA A 446 30.53 -27.06 -33.12
CA ALA A 446 29.51 -26.01 -33.17
C ALA A 446 28.16 -26.46 -32.63
N GLN A 447 27.77 -27.71 -32.89
CA GLN A 447 26.50 -28.28 -32.47
C GLN A 447 26.46 -28.50 -30.95
N PHE A 448 27.55 -29.02 -30.38
CA PHE A 448 27.67 -29.17 -28.92
C PHE A 448 27.58 -27.82 -28.20
N ARG A 449 28.25 -26.79 -28.74
CA ARG A 449 28.19 -25.43 -28.22
C ARG A 449 26.81 -24.82 -28.25
N GLU A 450 26.04 -25.06 -29.31
CA GLU A 450 24.65 -24.65 -29.38
C GLU A 450 23.81 -25.32 -28.29
N TYR A 451 23.98 -26.63 -28.08
CA TYR A 451 23.26 -27.35 -27.03
C TYR A 451 23.61 -26.84 -25.62
N VAL A 452 24.90 -26.65 -25.31
CA VAL A 452 25.32 -26.12 -24.01
C VAL A 452 24.80 -24.69 -23.81
N THR A 453 24.93 -23.83 -24.81
CA THR A 453 24.43 -22.43 -24.74
C THR A 453 22.92 -22.40 -24.53
N ARG A 454 22.17 -23.26 -25.24
CA ARG A 454 20.73 -23.39 -25.10
C ARG A 454 20.34 -23.89 -23.72
N TYR A 455 21.06 -24.86 -23.16
CA TYR A 455 20.81 -25.37 -21.81
C TYR A 455 20.99 -24.25 -20.77
N LEU A 456 22.10 -23.50 -20.86
CA LEU A 456 22.39 -22.38 -19.97
C LEU A 456 21.33 -21.29 -20.08
N GLY A 457 20.99 -20.87 -21.30
CA GLY A 457 19.99 -19.83 -21.55
C GLY A 457 18.58 -20.21 -21.09
N GLN A 458 18.18 -21.48 -21.24
CA GLN A 458 16.88 -21.97 -20.76
C GLN A 458 16.80 -21.97 -19.24
N PHE A 459 17.89 -22.36 -18.58
CA PHE A 459 17.97 -22.33 -17.12
C PHE A 459 18.03 -20.89 -16.57
N ASP A 460 18.75 -19.98 -17.24
CA ASP A 460 18.76 -18.55 -16.92
C ASP A 460 17.36 -17.92 -17.07
N GLY A 461 16.63 -18.30 -18.12
CA GLY A 461 15.23 -17.92 -18.31
C GLY A 461 14.32 -18.40 -17.17
N LEU A 462 14.57 -19.60 -16.64
CA LEU A 462 13.85 -20.14 -15.49
C LEU A 462 14.08 -19.30 -14.22
N ILE A 463 15.34 -18.92 -13.96
CA ILE A 463 15.71 -18.06 -12.82
C ILE A 463 15.07 -16.67 -12.96
N ALA A 464 15.09 -16.09 -14.16
CA ALA A 464 14.49 -14.79 -14.43
C ALA A 464 12.95 -14.81 -14.24
N ASN A 465 12.28 -15.88 -14.70
CA ASN A 465 10.86 -16.07 -14.51
C ASN A 465 10.49 -16.18 -13.03
N ALA A 466 11.23 -16.96 -12.24
CA ALA A 466 11.04 -17.06 -10.79
C ALA A 466 11.25 -15.73 -10.04
N LYS A 467 12.12 -14.86 -10.57
CA LYS A 467 12.31 -13.47 -10.09
C LYS A 467 11.13 -12.57 -10.39
N SER A 468 10.60 -12.62 -11.59
CA SER A 468 9.47 -11.78 -12.01
C SER A 468 8.16 -12.07 -11.27
N THR A 469 7.95 -13.31 -10.83
CA THR A 469 6.72 -13.75 -10.14
C THR A 469 6.81 -13.63 -8.61
N GLY A 470 7.90 -13.09 -8.07
CA GLY A 470 8.08 -12.88 -6.62
C GLY A 470 8.28 -14.18 -5.82
N GLN A 471 8.52 -15.32 -6.47
CA GLN A 471 8.68 -16.63 -5.82
C GLN A 471 10.14 -17.03 -5.54
N VAL A 472 11.08 -16.08 -5.69
CA VAL A 472 12.54 -16.27 -5.55
C VAL A 472 12.94 -16.93 -4.22
N GLY A 473 12.29 -16.53 -3.12
CA GLY A 473 12.72 -16.89 -1.78
C GLY A 473 12.56 -18.38 -1.43
N VAL A 474 11.51 -19.04 -1.94
CA VAL A 474 11.20 -20.44 -1.60
C VAL A 474 11.64 -21.39 -2.71
N LEU A 475 11.61 -20.96 -3.97
CA LEU A 475 11.88 -21.84 -5.13
C LEU A 475 13.25 -21.59 -5.77
N GLY A 476 13.83 -20.39 -5.65
CA GLY A 476 15.15 -20.08 -6.22
C GLY A 476 16.28 -20.95 -5.65
N ALA A 477 16.27 -21.20 -4.34
CA ALA A 477 17.21 -22.11 -3.69
C ALA A 477 16.96 -23.59 -4.07
N GLY A 478 15.70 -23.97 -4.29
CA GLY A 478 15.31 -25.32 -4.75
C GLY A 478 15.80 -25.62 -6.17
N PHE A 479 15.77 -24.64 -7.08
CA PHE A 479 16.25 -24.83 -8.45
C PHE A 479 17.77 -25.03 -8.54
N MET A 480 18.57 -24.26 -7.78
CA MET A 480 20.03 -24.44 -7.79
C MET A 480 20.47 -25.78 -7.20
N THR A 481 19.69 -26.31 -6.25
CA THR A 481 19.96 -27.60 -5.60
C THR A 481 19.38 -28.81 -6.37
N SER A 482 18.56 -28.56 -7.39
CA SER A 482 18.03 -29.59 -8.31
C SER A 482 19.13 -30.18 -9.19
N ASP A 483 18.89 -31.37 -9.74
CA ASP A 483 19.84 -32.02 -10.66
C ASP A 483 20.04 -31.20 -11.94
N ALA A 484 19.00 -30.53 -12.44
CA ALA A 484 19.09 -29.62 -13.59
C ALA A 484 19.99 -28.41 -13.28
N GLY A 485 19.88 -27.84 -12.08
CA GLY A 485 20.72 -26.74 -11.61
C GLY A 485 22.16 -27.15 -11.36
N LYS A 486 22.39 -28.36 -10.85
CA LYS A 486 23.75 -28.93 -10.75
C LYS A 486 24.38 -29.12 -12.13
N VAL A 487 23.62 -29.51 -13.16
CA VAL A 487 24.14 -29.62 -14.53
C VAL A 487 24.46 -28.25 -15.08
N TYR A 488 23.61 -27.25 -14.83
CA TYR A 488 23.88 -25.86 -15.20
C TYR A 488 25.19 -25.36 -14.59
N MET A 489 25.40 -25.60 -13.29
CA MET A 489 26.66 -25.24 -12.62
C MET A 489 27.85 -26.03 -13.17
N LEU A 490 27.67 -27.33 -13.46
CA LEU A 490 28.71 -28.17 -14.04
C LEU A 490 29.12 -27.70 -15.44
N LEU A 491 28.15 -27.37 -16.30
CA LEU A 491 28.40 -26.87 -17.64
C LEU A 491 29.08 -25.50 -17.58
N LYS A 492 28.60 -24.56 -16.76
CA LYS A 492 29.29 -23.28 -16.54
C LYS A 492 30.73 -23.48 -16.09
N ALA A 493 30.93 -24.28 -15.05
CA ALA A 493 32.26 -24.61 -14.56
C ALA A 493 33.12 -25.24 -15.66
N ALA A 494 32.58 -26.16 -16.48
CA ALA A 494 33.30 -26.77 -17.58
C ALA A 494 33.71 -25.75 -18.67
N LEU A 495 32.89 -24.73 -18.94
CA LEU A 495 33.22 -23.66 -19.89
C LEU A 495 34.28 -22.69 -19.36
N GLU A 496 34.47 -22.65 -18.04
CA GLU A 496 35.47 -21.83 -17.36
C GLU A 496 36.79 -22.58 -17.13
N VAL A 497 36.85 -23.90 -17.36
CA VAL A 497 38.10 -24.67 -17.27
C VAL A 497 39.02 -24.31 -18.44
N GLU A 498 39.99 -23.43 -18.21
CA GLU A 498 41.09 -23.22 -19.15
C GLU A 498 41.90 -24.53 -19.32
N PRO A 499 42.11 -25.01 -20.56
CA PRO A 499 42.94 -26.16 -20.79
C PRO A 499 44.42 -25.72 -20.71
N ASP A 500 45.13 -26.28 -19.74
CA ASP A 500 46.60 -26.27 -19.71
C ASP A 500 47.21 -26.81 -21.02
#